data_AF-A0A850KWN9-F1
#
_entry.id   AF-A0A850KWN9-F1
#
_cell.length_a   1.000
_cell.length_b   1.000
_cell.length_c   1.000
_cell.angle_alpha   90.00
_cell.angle_beta   90.00
_cell.angle_gamma   90.00
#
_symmetry.space_group_name_H-M   'P 1'
#
loop_
_entity.id
_entity.type
_entity.pdbx_description
1 polymer ?
#
loop_
_entity_poly.entity_id
_entity_poly.type
_entity_poly.pdbx_seq_one_letter_code
_entity_poly.pdbx_strand_id
1 'polypeptide(L)'
;MQKYLSLNTLAILVIAALLLISPIYWQKSPGGFGLDLPINNLVWFFISILIALGFYKIHQNKFILANPIVKAASLFVLFLLLPLLYQSETNVDIYAGRVAGLIGLLLLLFSLTQFNFSSKDKRLLLILVIAYFVIETVIGLAQVYSAYTMMESLTRASEGSILQPNIQSIFMVAGFSLVYYLQANDDEKDLKRYNNNFYLIAYFLIFLFGLSFGFTGSRIGFLALVFSVIFWLLHIYINKNKRKHTVKFIIATFILLVGIVISYAIKQQTNSEEREVFSANQRVETYTVTLELIKENPLLGIGYGMYPKKVLDKYSAMVASDKLKVAKAIEKNITHPHNELLFWWVEGGIICLLAFIIFGVWYLLFIRETYAQSLPFLIFLIPFIFIGMTDIPYYSSATLVFIVIVFISCMSQNIRCNKVKFKAQIPFSFFTIIIAFSSSIFFFTNLHTIHQVRTYLTSSPTTTKYLNQIVNPLVWKNRIDFYQYAAHVDYGREQNRPQSCQPYTNWATQQLEHTYYRRYFYYLALAYDCTGQKKELKSILERMNYLYPGHDLFKKWLNDVEKTGKLNI
;
A
#
# COMPACT_ATOMS: atom_id res chain seq x y z
N MET A 1 -45.77 -6.74 -5.89
CA MET A 1 -44.81 -7.09 -4.83
C MET A 1 -43.42 -6.72 -5.33
N GLN A 2 -42.88 -5.54 -4.96
CA GLN A 2 -41.55 -5.10 -5.43
C GLN A 2 -40.48 -6.07 -4.89
N LYS A 3 -39.74 -6.71 -5.80
CA LYS A 3 -38.67 -7.65 -5.48
C LYS A 3 -37.45 -6.82 -5.03
N TYR A 4 -37.37 -6.48 -3.75
CA TYR A 4 -36.20 -5.80 -3.20
C TYR A 4 -34.94 -6.63 -3.48
N LEU A 5 -33.85 -5.97 -3.86
CA LEU A 5 -32.55 -6.63 -4.08
C LEU A 5 -32.09 -7.32 -2.78
N SER A 6 -31.56 -8.54 -2.89
CA SER A 6 -30.99 -9.21 -1.73
C SER A 6 -29.71 -8.47 -1.27
N LEU A 7 -29.42 -8.46 0.03
CA LEU A 7 -28.19 -7.86 0.55
C LEU A 7 -26.91 -8.50 -0.01
N ASN A 8 -26.97 -9.80 -0.36
CA ASN A 8 -25.85 -10.46 -1.04
C ASN A 8 -25.62 -9.86 -2.43
N THR A 9 -26.70 -9.65 -3.19
CA THR A 9 -26.64 -9.02 -4.52
C THR A 9 -26.12 -7.59 -4.41
N LEU A 10 -26.57 -6.83 -3.41
CA LEU A 10 -26.09 -5.46 -3.18
C LEU A 10 -24.60 -5.44 -2.83
N ALA A 11 -24.12 -6.34 -1.97
CA ALA A 11 -22.70 -6.46 -1.67
C ALA A 11 -21.88 -6.78 -2.91
N ILE A 12 -22.33 -7.72 -3.76
CA ILE A 12 -21.66 -8.05 -5.03
C ILE A 12 -21.63 -6.85 -5.97
N LEU A 13 -22.71 -6.07 -6.07
CA LEU A 13 -22.74 -4.85 -6.90
C LEU A 13 -21.75 -3.81 -6.39
N VAL A 14 -21.62 -3.63 -5.08
CA VAL A 14 -20.63 -2.72 -4.50
C VAL A 14 -19.20 -3.22 -4.77
N ILE A 15 -18.95 -4.53 -4.66
CA ILE A 15 -17.65 -5.13 -5.02
C ILE A 15 -17.34 -4.93 -6.51
N ALA A 16 -18.34 -5.14 -7.39
CA ALA A 16 -18.19 -4.92 -8.81
C ALA A 16 -17.91 -3.44 -9.13
N ALA A 17 -18.62 -2.51 -8.51
CA ALA A 17 -18.37 -1.08 -8.64
C ALA A 17 -16.94 -0.73 -8.18
N LEU A 18 -16.49 -1.25 -7.04
CA LEU A 18 -15.12 -1.05 -6.56
C LEU A 18 -14.09 -1.55 -7.58
N LEU A 19 -14.23 -2.79 -8.05
CA LEU A 19 -13.25 -3.43 -8.94
C LEU A 19 -13.29 -2.90 -10.38
N LEU A 20 -14.42 -2.36 -10.86
CA LEU A 20 -14.54 -1.90 -12.24
C LEU A 20 -14.38 -0.39 -12.39
N ILE A 21 -14.76 0.40 -11.37
CA ILE A 21 -14.71 1.87 -11.42
C ILE A 21 -13.39 2.39 -10.83
N SER A 22 -12.91 1.82 -9.72
CA SER A 22 -11.70 2.34 -9.07
C SER A 22 -10.43 2.38 -9.94
N PRO A 23 -10.12 1.39 -10.81
CA PRO A 23 -8.94 1.48 -11.68
C PRO A 23 -9.06 2.54 -12.78
N ILE A 24 -10.28 2.96 -13.12
CA ILE A 24 -10.53 3.95 -14.18
C ILE A 24 -10.53 5.37 -13.59
N TYR A 25 -10.80 5.51 -12.29
CA TYR A 25 -10.77 6.79 -11.62
C TYR A 25 -9.33 7.31 -11.51
N TRP A 26 -9.08 8.46 -12.14
CA TRP A 26 -7.79 9.13 -12.04
C TRP A 26 -7.96 10.61 -11.68
N GLN A 27 -7.14 11.03 -10.72
CA GLN A 27 -7.01 12.42 -10.28
C GLN A 27 -5.52 12.66 -10.02
N LYS A 28 -4.98 13.78 -10.51
CA LYS A 28 -3.62 14.21 -10.17
C LYS A 28 -3.51 14.44 -8.67
N SER A 29 -2.46 13.88 -8.06
CA SER A 29 -2.14 14.03 -6.64
C SER A 29 -0.71 14.57 -6.48
N PRO A 30 -0.39 15.26 -5.38
CA PRO A 30 1.00 15.59 -5.02
C PRO A 30 1.90 14.36 -4.78
N GLY A 31 1.33 13.16 -4.76
CA GLY A 31 2.03 11.92 -4.42
C GLY A 31 2.04 11.67 -2.91
N GLY A 32 2.47 10.47 -2.53
CA GLY A 32 2.45 10.00 -1.15
C GLY A 32 2.01 8.54 -1.06
N PHE A 33 1.41 8.18 0.07
CA PHE A 33 0.96 6.82 0.36
C PHE A 33 -0.36 6.85 1.13
N GLY A 34 -1.04 5.70 1.21
CA GLY A 34 -2.31 5.58 1.92
C GLY A 34 -3.38 6.48 1.31
N LEU A 35 -4.00 7.31 2.15
CA LEU A 35 -5.08 8.23 1.76
C LEU A 35 -4.59 9.50 1.05
N ASP A 36 -3.29 9.66 0.83
CA ASP A 36 -2.74 10.68 -0.08
C ASP A 36 -3.10 10.38 -1.56
N LEU A 37 -3.42 9.12 -1.85
CA LEU A 37 -3.69 8.62 -3.20
C LEU A 37 -5.20 8.63 -3.48
N PRO A 38 -5.66 9.29 -4.57
CA PRO A 38 -7.09 9.40 -4.88
C PRO A 38 -7.80 8.04 -5.05
N ILE A 39 -7.16 7.09 -5.73
CA ILE A 39 -7.73 5.74 -5.94
C ILE A 39 -8.00 5.05 -4.58
N ASN A 40 -7.10 5.17 -3.62
CA ASN A 40 -7.27 4.56 -2.30
C ASN A 40 -8.47 5.14 -1.55
N ASN A 41 -8.76 6.44 -1.71
CA ASN A 41 -9.95 7.05 -1.12
C ASN A 41 -11.24 6.46 -1.70
N LEU A 42 -11.30 6.29 -3.02
CA LEU A 42 -12.46 5.69 -3.68
C LEU A 42 -12.65 4.22 -3.29
N VAL A 43 -11.56 3.46 -3.16
CA VAL A 43 -11.59 2.06 -2.70
C VAL A 43 -12.09 1.99 -1.26
N TRP A 44 -11.53 2.80 -0.36
CA TRP A 44 -11.95 2.82 1.05
C TRP A 44 -13.39 3.30 1.25
N PHE A 45 -13.88 4.20 0.38
CA PHE A 45 -15.30 4.54 0.31
C PHE A 45 -16.17 3.31 0.04
N PHE A 46 -15.88 2.53 -1.00
CA PHE A 46 -16.64 1.30 -1.27
C PHE A 46 -16.48 0.24 -0.15
N ILE A 47 -15.27 0.10 0.43
CA ILE A 47 -15.04 -0.76 1.60
C ILE A 47 -15.95 -0.36 2.77
N SER A 48 -16.08 0.95 3.04
CA SER A 48 -16.94 1.42 4.14
C SER A 48 -18.42 1.10 3.92
N ILE A 49 -18.90 1.13 2.67
CA ILE A 49 -20.25 0.69 2.30
C ILE A 49 -20.39 -0.82 2.56
N LEU A 50 -19.41 -1.64 2.17
CA LEU A 50 -19.43 -3.08 2.44
C LEU A 50 -19.45 -3.39 3.94
N ILE A 51 -18.70 -2.63 4.74
CA ILE A 51 -18.75 -2.73 6.20
C ILE A 51 -20.16 -2.39 6.70
N ALA A 52 -20.71 -1.25 6.28
CA ALA A 52 -22.07 -0.84 6.67
C ALA A 52 -23.12 -1.89 6.31
N LEU A 53 -23.03 -2.51 5.12
CA LEU A 53 -23.90 -3.61 4.68
C LEU A 53 -23.73 -4.87 5.53
N GLY A 54 -22.52 -5.21 5.95
CA GLY A 54 -22.27 -6.32 6.87
C GLY A 54 -22.91 -6.11 8.24
N PHE A 55 -22.80 -4.90 8.79
CA PHE A 55 -23.47 -4.51 10.04
C PHE A 55 -25.00 -4.56 9.88
N TYR A 56 -25.52 -4.11 8.75
CA TYR A 56 -26.95 -4.20 8.46
C TYR A 56 -27.43 -5.65 8.33
N LYS A 57 -26.59 -6.51 7.74
CA LYS A 57 -26.86 -7.95 7.64
C LYS A 57 -26.97 -8.59 9.03
N ILE A 58 -26.07 -8.22 9.95
CA ILE A 58 -26.15 -8.64 11.37
C ILE A 58 -27.45 -8.15 12.01
N HIS A 59 -27.81 -6.88 11.79
CA HIS A 59 -29.06 -6.30 12.30
C HIS A 59 -30.29 -7.06 11.81
N GLN A 60 -30.35 -7.42 10.51
CA GLN A 60 -31.46 -8.15 9.92
C GLN A 60 -31.55 -9.58 10.47
N ASN A 61 -30.41 -10.26 10.60
CA ASN A 61 -30.33 -11.65 10.99
C ASN A 61 -30.48 -11.89 12.51
N LYS A 62 -30.18 -10.89 13.35
CA LYS A 62 -30.16 -10.98 14.83
C LYS A 62 -29.16 -12.02 15.40
N PHE A 63 -28.16 -12.38 14.60
CA PHE A 63 -27.03 -13.20 15.04
C PHE A 63 -25.75 -12.80 14.29
N ILE A 64 -24.61 -13.11 14.90
CA ILE A 64 -23.27 -12.95 14.32
C ILE A 64 -22.74 -14.34 13.94
N LEU A 65 -22.10 -14.45 12.77
CA LEU A 65 -21.34 -15.64 12.38
C LEU A 65 -19.92 -15.53 12.97
N ALA A 66 -19.64 -16.40 13.95
CA ALA A 66 -18.35 -16.47 14.61
C ALA A 66 -17.37 -17.31 13.76
N ASN A 67 -16.70 -16.65 12.81
CA ASN A 67 -15.75 -17.28 11.90
C ASN A 67 -14.35 -17.46 12.55
N PRO A 68 -13.74 -18.67 12.51
CA PRO A 68 -12.40 -18.90 13.06
C PRO A 68 -11.30 -18.02 12.47
N ILE A 69 -11.35 -17.71 11.17
CA ILE A 69 -10.39 -16.82 10.50
C ILE A 69 -10.50 -15.40 11.06
N VAL A 70 -11.72 -14.90 11.26
CA VAL A 70 -11.91 -13.57 11.87
C VAL A 70 -11.38 -13.54 13.30
N LYS A 71 -11.58 -14.61 14.09
CA LYS A 71 -11.02 -14.69 15.45
C LYS A 71 -9.49 -14.65 15.44
N ALA A 72 -8.85 -15.44 14.57
CA ALA A 72 -7.40 -15.45 14.43
C ALA A 72 -6.86 -14.09 13.94
N ALA A 73 -7.52 -13.48 12.96
CA ALA A 73 -7.19 -12.14 12.49
C ALA A 73 -7.38 -11.08 13.59
N SER A 74 -8.43 -11.20 14.42
CA SER A 74 -8.66 -10.30 15.55
C SER A 74 -7.55 -10.41 16.58
N LEU A 75 -7.09 -11.63 16.88
CA LEU A 75 -5.96 -11.87 17.78
C LEU A 75 -4.66 -11.32 17.21
N PHE A 76 -4.41 -11.53 15.91
CA PHE A 76 -3.26 -10.97 15.21
C PHE A 76 -3.25 -9.43 15.29
N VAL A 77 -4.36 -8.78 14.96
CA VAL A 77 -4.51 -7.33 15.08
C VAL A 77 -4.33 -6.87 16.53
N LEU A 78 -4.91 -7.57 17.50
CA LEU A 78 -4.72 -7.23 18.91
C LEU A 78 -3.24 -7.22 19.30
N PHE A 79 -2.47 -8.24 18.88
CA PHE A 79 -1.03 -8.30 19.15
C PHE A 79 -0.25 -7.16 18.50
N LEU A 80 -0.64 -6.73 17.29
CA LEU A 80 -0.08 -5.54 16.65
C LEU A 80 -0.52 -4.23 17.31
N LEU A 81 -1.56 -4.23 18.14
CA LEU A 81 -1.99 -3.04 18.89
C LEU A 81 -1.44 -2.99 20.31
N LEU A 82 -0.98 -4.13 20.87
CA LEU A 82 -0.40 -4.20 22.21
C LEU A 82 0.75 -3.20 22.44
N PRO A 83 1.64 -2.90 21.48
CA PRO A 83 2.69 -1.92 21.69
C PRO A 83 2.21 -0.52 22.06
N LEU A 84 1.00 -0.13 21.64
CA LEU A 84 0.40 1.16 22.00
C LEU A 84 0.14 1.30 23.51
N LEU A 85 0.11 0.20 24.27
CA LEU A 85 -0.14 0.23 25.72
C LEU A 85 1.12 0.50 26.54
N TYR A 86 2.31 0.24 26.00
CA TYR A 86 3.57 0.30 26.76
C TYR A 86 4.65 1.18 26.13
N GLN A 87 4.49 1.62 24.89
CA GLN A 87 5.47 2.50 24.23
C GLN A 87 5.41 3.92 24.78
N SER A 88 6.55 4.41 25.25
CA SER A 88 6.71 5.78 25.78
C SER A 88 6.84 6.83 24.67
N GLU A 89 7.48 6.50 23.56
CA GLU A 89 7.65 7.38 22.39
C GLU A 89 6.79 6.86 21.24
N THR A 90 5.83 7.67 20.78
CA THR A 90 5.05 7.37 19.56
C THR A 90 4.77 8.65 18.78
N ASN A 91 4.50 8.51 17.48
CA ASN A 91 4.06 9.60 16.62
C ASN A 91 2.74 9.24 15.93
N VAL A 92 1.63 9.71 16.53
CA VAL A 92 0.25 9.46 16.09
C VAL A 92 0.05 9.84 14.64
N ASP A 93 0.58 10.98 14.20
CA ASP A 93 0.38 11.46 12.83
C ASP A 93 0.97 10.52 11.77
N ILE A 94 1.98 9.72 12.14
CA ILE A 94 2.63 8.77 11.23
C ILE A 94 1.93 7.41 11.29
N TYR A 95 1.61 6.88 12.48
CA TYR A 95 1.08 5.51 12.60
C TYR A 95 -0.45 5.42 12.51
N ALA A 96 -1.21 6.49 12.79
CA ALA A 96 -2.66 6.42 12.93
C ALA A 96 -3.35 5.90 11.66
N GLY A 97 -2.92 6.36 10.48
CA GLY A 97 -3.45 5.89 9.20
C GLY A 97 -3.25 4.39 8.99
N ARG A 98 -2.08 3.85 9.38
CA ARG A 98 -1.77 2.42 9.31
C ARG A 98 -2.66 1.60 10.25
N VAL A 99 -2.83 2.05 11.49
CA VAL A 99 -3.68 1.39 12.48
C VAL A 99 -5.16 1.43 12.07
N ALA A 100 -5.64 2.59 11.60
CA ALA A 100 -7.01 2.73 11.10
C ALA A 100 -7.27 1.82 9.89
N GLY A 101 -6.30 1.72 8.97
CA GLY A 101 -6.33 0.78 7.86
C GLY A 101 -6.42 -0.67 8.33
N LEU A 102 -5.56 -1.08 9.28
CA LEU A 102 -5.56 -2.43 9.85
C LEU A 102 -6.92 -2.80 10.48
N ILE A 103 -7.49 -1.90 11.28
CA ILE A 103 -8.82 -2.08 11.87
C ILE A 103 -9.90 -2.13 10.78
N GLY A 104 -9.83 -1.25 9.78
CA GLY A 104 -10.74 -1.23 8.65
C GLY A 104 -10.75 -2.55 7.85
N LEU A 105 -9.58 -3.16 7.66
CA LEU A 105 -9.45 -4.47 7.00
C LEU A 105 -10.04 -5.60 7.85
N LEU A 106 -9.84 -5.57 9.17
CA LEU A 106 -10.45 -6.52 10.08
C LEU A 106 -11.99 -6.40 10.05
N LEU A 107 -12.51 -5.18 10.06
CA LEU A 107 -13.95 -4.91 9.95
C LEU A 107 -14.51 -5.33 8.59
N LEU A 108 -13.77 -5.13 7.51
CA LEU A 108 -14.15 -5.61 6.18
C LEU A 108 -14.22 -7.14 6.15
N LEU A 109 -13.19 -7.83 6.65
CA LEU A 109 -13.17 -9.29 6.73
C LEU A 109 -14.34 -9.80 7.56
N PHE A 110 -14.53 -9.24 8.76
CA PHE A 110 -15.66 -9.55 9.63
C PHE A 110 -16.99 -9.39 8.90
N SER A 111 -17.19 -8.26 8.22
CA SER A 111 -18.42 -7.93 7.48
C SER A 111 -18.67 -8.90 6.32
N LEU A 112 -17.66 -9.20 5.50
CA LEU A 112 -17.80 -10.12 4.37
C LEU A 112 -18.13 -11.55 4.82
N THR A 113 -17.61 -11.99 5.98
CA THR A 113 -17.96 -13.32 6.53
C THR A 113 -19.40 -13.42 7.07
N GLN A 114 -20.11 -12.29 7.21
CA GLN A 114 -21.54 -12.31 7.59
C GLN A 114 -22.47 -12.63 6.42
N PHE A 115 -21.97 -12.52 5.18
CA PHE A 115 -22.72 -12.89 3.98
C PHE A 115 -22.58 -14.38 3.70
N ASN A 116 -23.65 -14.98 3.16
CA ASN A 116 -23.64 -16.36 2.70
C ASN A 116 -23.58 -16.37 1.17
N PHE A 117 -22.38 -16.25 0.59
CA PHE A 117 -22.23 -16.27 -0.87
C PHE A 117 -22.33 -17.70 -1.39
N SER A 118 -23.18 -17.90 -2.41
CA SER A 118 -23.31 -19.17 -3.10
C SER A 118 -22.05 -19.49 -3.90
N SER A 119 -21.87 -20.73 -4.35
CA SER A 119 -20.75 -21.10 -5.24
C SER A 119 -20.75 -20.26 -6.54
N LYS A 120 -21.93 -19.86 -7.03
CA LYS A 120 -22.07 -18.97 -8.19
C LYS A 120 -21.57 -17.56 -7.88
N ASP A 121 -21.93 -17.03 -6.72
CA ASP A 121 -21.47 -15.71 -6.26
C ASP A 121 -19.94 -15.70 -6.09
N LYS A 122 -19.37 -16.74 -5.49
CA LYS A 122 -17.91 -16.88 -5.35
C LYS A 122 -17.22 -16.90 -6.71
N ARG A 123 -17.73 -17.68 -7.67
CA ARG A 123 -17.20 -17.71 -9.04
C ARG A 123 -17.30 -16.33 -9.71
N LEU A 124 -18.41 -15.62 -9.53
CA LEU A 124 -18.58 -14.26 -10.04
C LEU A 124 -17.56 -13.28 -9.42
N LEU A 125 -17.31 -13.36 -8.10
CA LEU A 125 -16.30 -12.54 -7.43
C LEU A 125 -14.89 -12.78 -8.01
N LEU A 126 -14.52 -14.03 -8.27
CA LEU A 126 -13.24 -14.34 -8.92
C LEU A 126 -13.17 -13.78 -10.35
N ILE A 127 -14.25 -13.87 -11.12
CA ILE A 127 -14.33 -13.26 -12.46
C ILE A 127 -14.19 -11.73 -12.40
N LEU A 128 -14.80 -11.07 -11.41
CA LEU A 128 -14.65 -9.63 -11.20
C LEU A 128 -13.21 -9.24 -10.86
N VAL A 129 -12.49 -10.07 -10.08
CA VAL A 129 -11.06 -9.87 -9.81
C VAL A 129 -10.22 -10.04 -11.09
N ILE A 130 -10.52 -11.04 -11.92
CA ILE A 130 -9.87 -11.18 -13.23
C ILE A 130 -10.15 -9.94 -14.09
N ALA A 131 -11.39 -9.46 -14.13
CA ALA A 131 -11.77 -8.26 -14.89
C ALA A 131 -10.97 -7.03 -14.43
N TYR A 132 -10.79 -6.85 -13.11
CA TYR A 132 -9.89 -5.81 -12.58
C TYR A 132 -8.47 -5.95 -13.13
N PHE A 133 -7.87 -7.15 -13.07
CA PHE A 133 -6.53 -7.37 -13.61
C PHE A 133 -6.45 -7.09 -15.11
N VAL A 134 -7.49 -7.41 -15.88
CA VAL A 134 -7.55 -7.08 -17.31
C VAL A 134 -7.58 -5.57 -17.54
N ILE A 135 -8.36 -4.81 -16.76
CA ILE A 135 -8.36 -3.34 -16.82
C ILE A 135 -6.97 -2.79 -16.51
N GLU A 136 -6.33 -3.28 -15.45
CA GLU A 136 -4.95 -2.90 -15.09
C GLU A 136 -3.95 -3.25 -16.20
N THR A 137 -4.11 -4.40 -16.87
CA THR A 137 -3.29 -4.77 -18.03
C THR A 137 -3.48 -3.78 -19.17
N VAL A 138 -4.72 -3.43 -19.52
CA VAL A 138 -5.01 -2.49 -20.60
C VAL A 138 -4.43 -1.11 -20.30
N ILE A 139 -4.61 -0.61 -19.07
CA ILE A 139 -4.03 0.67 -18.63
C ILE A 139 -2.50 0.61 -18.69
N GLY A 140 -1.89 -0.45 -18.15
CA GLY A 140 -0.44 -0.63 -18.14
C GLY A 140 0.16 -0.69 -19.54
N LEU A 141 -0.49 -1.40 -20.48
CA LEU A 141 -0.06 -1.42 -21.87
C LEU A 141 -0.26 -0.06 -22.55
N ALA A 142 -1.37 0.63 -22.29
CA ALA A 142 -1.60 1.98 -22.80
C ALA A 142 -0.51 2.96 -22.33
N GLN A 143 -0.02 2.85 -21.09
CA GLN A 143 1.09 3.68 -20.58
C GLN A 143 2.39 3.49 -21.36
N VAL A 144 2.73 2.23 -21.70
CA VAL A 144 3.93 1.91 -22.49
C VAL A 144 3.91 2.58 -23.86
N TYR A 145 2.75 2.61 -24.53
CA TYR A 145 2.63 3.12 -25.90
C TYR A 145 2.25 4.61 -26.00
N SER A 146 1.56 5.18 -25.02
CA SER A 146 1.06 6.57 -25.07
C SER A 146 1.92 7.59 -24.32
N ALA A 147 2.98 7.14 -23.63
CA ALA A 147 4.17 7.81 -23.07
C ALA A 147 4.11 9.25 -22.47
N TYR A 148 3.00 9.99 -22.50
CA TYR A 148 2.96 11.37 -22.00
C TYR A 148 1.57 11.87 -21.60
N THR A 149 0.47 11.37 -22.19
CA THR A 149 -0.82 12.07 -22.11
C THR A 149 -1.87 11.50 -21.14
N MET A 150 -1.91 10.19 -20.87
CA MET A 150 -3.06 9.65 -20.11
C MET A 150 -2.95 9.80 -18.59
N MET A 151 -1.76 9.70 -17.99
CA MET A 151 -1.58 9.73 -16.51
C MET A 151 -0.25 10.35 -16.02
N GLU A 152 0.49 11.08 -16.87
CA GLU A 152 1.85 11.58 -16.55
C GLU A 152 2.81 10.48 -16.07
N SER A 153 2.69 9.25 -16.60
CA SER A 153 3.70 8.21 -16.32
C SER A 153 5.04 8.68 -16.87
N LEU A 154 6.00 8.91 -15.97
CA LEU A 154 7.34 9.37 -16.30
C LEU A 154 8.22 8.24 -16.84
N THR A 155 7.67 7.03 -16.99
CA THR A 155 8.38 5.84 -17.41
C THR A 155 7.66 5.18 -18.58
N ARG A 156 8.40 4.57 -19.52
CA ARG A 156 7.82 3.68 -20.55
C ARG A 156 7.58 2.27 -20.00
N ALA A 157 7.14 2.17 -18.74
CA ALA A 157 6.84 0.90 -18.08
C ALA A 157 5.34 0.69 -17.94
N SER A 158 4.95 -0.58 -17.77
CA SER A 158 3.58 -0.92 -17.38
C SER A 158 3.44 -0.71 -15.87
N GLU A 159 2.71 0.33 -15.46
CA GLU A 159 2.57 0.71 -14.05
C GLU A 159 1.14 0.56 -13.51
N GLY A 160 0.15 0.40 -14.40
CA GLY A 160 -1.26 0.28 -14.06
C GLY A 160 -1.85 1.57 -13.48
N SER A 161 -3.08 1.51 -12.99
CA SER A 161 -3.78 2.65 -12.38
C SER A 161 -3.08 3.17 -11.11
N ILE A 162 -2.38 2.28 -10.40
CA ILE A 162 -1.64 2.57 -9.16
C ILE A 162 -0.31 3.30 -9.43
N LEU A 163 0.15 3.35 -10.68
CA LEU A 163 1.42 3.98 -11.06
C LEU A 163 2.63 3.38 -10.31
N GLN A 164 2.62 2.06 -10.09
CA GLN A 164 3.71 1.34 -9.44
C GLN A 164 3.97 0.00 -10.14
N PRO A 165 5.10 -0.16 -10.87
CA PRO A 165 5.36 -1.34 -11.70
C PRO A 165 5.50 -2.64 -10.89
N ASN A 166 5.95 -2.55 -9.64
CA ASN A 166 6.01 -3.71 -8.75
C ASN A 166 4.59 -4.25 -8.48
N ILE A 167 3.63 -3.38 -8.16
CA ILE A 167 2.24 -3.78 -7.88
C ILE A 167 1.58 -4.35 -9.13
N GLN A 168 1.80 -3.70 -10.28
CA GLN A 168 1.33 -4.17 -11.58
C GLN A 168 1.83 -5.60 -11.87
N SER A 169 3.12 -5.87 -11.64
CA SER A 169 3.68 -7.21 -11.86
C SER A 169 3.00 -8.29 -11.01
N ILE A 170 2.66 -7.96 -9.75
CA ILE A 170 1.97 -8.87 -8.83
C ILE A 170 0.54 -9.15 -9.30
N PHE A 171 -0.17 -8.14 -9.80
CA PHE A 171 -1.49 -8.33 -10.40
C PHE A 171 -1.45 -9.26 -11.61
N MET A 172 -0.44 -9.14 -12.48
CA MET A 172 -0.30 -10.04 -13.63
C MET A 172 -0.06 -11.50 -13.19
N VAL A 173 0.80 -11.74 -12.20
CA VAL A 173 1.07 -13.09 -11.67
C VAL A 173 -0.15 -13.67 -10.94
N ALA A 174 -0.86 -12.85 -10.16
CA ALA A 174 -2.10 -13.25 -9.50
C ALA A 174 -3.21 -13.54 -10.52
N GLY A 175 -3.31 -12.75 -11.58
CA GLY A 175 -4.24 -12.95 -12.70
C GLY A 175 -3.98 -14.24 -13.46
N PHE A 176 -2.71 -14.52 -13.81
CA PHE A 176 -2.31 -15.80 -14.38
C PHE A 176 -2.74 -16.98 -13.49
N SER A 177 -2.42 -16.90 -12.19
CA SER A 177 -2.78 -17.97 -11.23
C SER A 177 -4.28 -18.16 -11.13
N LEU A 178 -5.06 -17.08 -11.12
CA LEU A 178 -6.51 -17.15 -10.98
C LEU A 178 -7.21 -17.67 -12.25
N VAL A 179 -6.75 -17.25 -13.43
CA VAL A 179 -7.24 -17.79 -14.72
C VAL A 179 -6.95 -19.29 -14.80
N TYR A 180 -5.74 -19.72 -14.43
CA TYR A 180 -5.41 -21.13 -14.40
C TYR A 180 -6.24 -21.91 -13.36
N TYR A 181 -6.46 -21.33 -12.17
CA TYR A 181 -7.32 -21.93 -11.14
C TYR A 181 -8.73 -22.24 -11.66
N LEU A 182 -9.36 -21.31 -12.40
CA LEU A 182 -10.68 -21.53 -13.00
C LEU A 182 -10.63 -22.62 -14.08
N GLN A 183 -9.60 -22.62 -14.94
CA GLN A 183 -9.41 -23.68 -15.96
C GLN A 183 -9.20 -25.07 -15.35
N ALA A 184 -8.62 -25.15 -14.15
CA ALA A 184 -8.31 -26.40 -13.46
C ALA A 184 -9.48 -26.93 -12.62
N ASN A 185 -10.40 -26.09 -12.15
CA ASN A 185 -11.47 -26.50 -11.24
C ASN A 185 -12.89 -26.44 -11.83
N ASP A 186 -13.06 -25.96 -13.07
CA ASP A 186 -14.36 -26.03 -13.73
C ASP A 186 -14.69 -27.47 -14.16
N ASP A 187 -15.85 -27.99 -13.72
CA ASP A 187 -16.36 -29.30 -14.11
C ASP A 187 -16.60 -29.36 -15.63
N GLU A 188 -16.10 -30.41 -16.29
CA GLU A 188 -16.25 -30.63 -17.75
C GLU A 188 -17.73 -30.57 -18.21
N LYS A 189 -18.70 -30.83 -17.32
CA LYS A 189 -20.14 -30.76 -17.62
C LYS A 189 -20.67 -29.32 -17.74
N ASP A 190 -20.19 -28.39 -16.93
CA ASP A 190 -20.56 -26.97 -17.01
C ASP A 190 -19.82 -26.28 -18.17
N LEU A 191 -18.61 -26.74 -18.51
CA LEU A 191 -17.85 -26.28 -19.66
C LEU A 191 -18.37 -26.82 -21.00
N LYS A 192 -18.96 -28.02 -21.06
CA LYS A 192 -19.65 -28.47 -22.29
C LYS A 192 -20.79 -27.52 -22.73
N ARG A 193 -21.31 -26.70 -21.81
CA ARG A 193 -22.30 -25.66 -22.08
C ARG A 193 -21.67 -24.34 -22.58
N TYR A 194 -20.39 -24.11 -22.31
CA TYR A 194 -19.60 -22.95 -22.75
C TYR A 194 -18.43 -23.41 -23.63
N ASN A 195 -18.68 -23.38 -24.94
CA ASN A 195 -17.83 -23.73 -26.09
C ASN A 195 -16.30 -23.48 -25.95
N ASN A 196 -15.48 -24.09 -26.83
CA ASN A 196 -14.02 -23.95 -26.95
C ASN A 196 -13.46 -22.51 -26.79
N ASN A 197 -14.28 -21.50 -27.03
CA ASN A 197 -14.02 -20.08 -26.81
C ASN A 197 -13.54 -19.73 -25.39
N PHE A 198 -13.97 -20.44 -24.33
CA PHE A 198 -13.51 -20.14 -22.97
C PHE A 198 -11.99 -20.29 -22.80
N TYR A 199 -11.43 -21.40 -23.31
CA TYR A 199 -9.98 -21.64 -23.23
C TYR A 199 -9.19 -20.66 -24.08
N LEU A 200 -9.70 -20.30 -25.27
CA LEU A 200 -9.09 -19.29 -26.12
C LEU A 200 -9.03 -17.92 -25.44
N ILE A 201 -10.13 -17.48 -24.83
CA ILE A 201 -10.16 -16.23 -24.06
C ILE A 201 -9.17 -16.29 -22.90
N ALA A 202 -9.18 -17.37 -22.12
CA ALA A 202 -8.28 -17.53 -20.98
C ALA A 202 -6.80 -17.49 -21.39
N TYR A 203 -6.41 -18.17 -22.48
CA TYR A 203 -5.05 -18.11 -23.00
C TYR A 203 -4.68 -16.73 -23.54
N PHE A 204 -5.61 -16.05 -24.22
CA PHE A 204 -5.39 -14.67 -24.66
C PHE A 204 -5.17 -13.72 -23.47
N LEU A 205 -5.94 -13.86 -22.39
CA LEU A 205 -5.72 -13.08 -21.16
C LEU A 205 -4.36 -13.37 -20.54
N ILE A 206 -3.95 -14.64 -20.47
CA ILE A 206 -2.62 -15.02 -19.96
C ILE A 206 -1.51 -14.42 -20.82
N PHE A 207 -1.67 -14.40 -22.14
CA PHE A 207 -0.74 -13.73 -23.05
C PHE A 207 -0.63 -12.23 -22.73
N LEU A 208 -1.76 -11.54 -22.58
CA LEU A 208 -1.77 -10.11 -22.22
C LEU A 208 -1.14 -9.84 -20.86
N PHE A 209 -1.38 -10.71 -19.86
CA PHE A 209 -0.71 -10.63 -18.56
C PHE A 209 0.81 -10.77 -18.70
N GLY A 210 1.29 -11.72 -19.51
CA GLY A 210 2.72 -11.88 -19.79
C GLY A 210 3.32 -10.66 -20.48
N LEU A 211 2.61 -10.10 -21.47
CA LEU A 211 3.06 -8.93 -22.21
C LEU A 211 3.16 -7.68 -21.31
N SER A 212 2.16 -7.41 -20.49
CA SER A 212 2.21 -6.32 -19.50
C SER A 212 3.29 -6.57 -18.45
N PHE A 213 3.43 -7.81 -17.97
CA PHE A 213 4.43 -8.18 -16.96
C PHE A 213 5.86 -7.86 -17.41
N GLY A 214 6.26 -8.22 -18.64
CA GLY A 214 7.64 -7.98 -19.08
C GLY A 214 7.97 -6.49 -19.22
N PHE A 215 6.98 -5.63 -19.51
CA PHE A 215 7.17 -4.18 -19.49
C PHE A 215 7.33 -3.58 -18.09
N THR A 216 6.95 -4.29 -17.02
CA THR A 216 7.14 -3.79 -15.64
C THR A 216 8.61 -3.71 -15.23
N GLY A 217 9.46 -4.64 -15.71
CA GLY A 217 10.85 -4.80 -15.22
C GLY A 217 10.97 -5.22 -13.75
N SER A 218 9.90 -5.72 -13.13
CA SER A 218 9.89 -6.04 -11.70
C SER A 218 10.61 -7.36 -11.38
N ARG A 219 11.78 -7.27 -10.72
CA ARG A 219 12.53 -8.45 -10.21
C ARG A 219 11.74 -9.21 -9.14
N ILE A 220 11.02 -8.50 -8.28
CA ILE A 220 10.16 -9.10 -7.24
C ILE A 220 8.99 -9.84 -7.89
N GLY A 221 8.40 -9.26 -8.93
CA GLY A 221 7.37 -9.90 -9.75
C GLY A 221 7.86 -11.21 -10.37
N PHE A 222 9.12 -11.24 -10.84
CA PHE A 222 9.71 -12.45 -11.40
C PHE A 222 9.89 -13.55 -10.35
N LEU A 223 10.38 -13.20 -9.16
CA LEU A 223 10.45 -14.14 -8.04
C LEU A 223 9.05 -14.69 -7.69
N ALA A 224 8.07 -13.81 -7.53
CA ALA A 224 6.68 -14.21 -7.26
C ALA A 224 6.13 -15.15 -8.35
N LEU A 225 6.46 -14.91 -9.62
CA LEU A 225 6.08 -15.79 -10.73
C LEU A 225 6.72 -17.17 -10.62
N VAL A 226 8.04 -17.24 -10.41
CA VAL A 226 8.77 -18.51 -10.27
C VAL A 226 8.18 -19.35 -9.13
N PHE A 227 7.97 -18.75 -7.96
CA PHE A 227 7.34 -19.45 -6.84
C PHE A 227 5.91 -19.87 -7.17
N SER A 228 5.09 -19.01 -7.78
CA SER A 228 3.73 -19.38 -8.18
C SER A 228 3.71 -20.59 -9.13
N VAL A 229 4.64 -20.64 -10.10
CA VAL A 229 4.80 -21.78 -11.03
C VAL A 229 5.21 -23.05 -10.28
N ILE A 230 6.20 -22.97 -9.39
CA ILE A 230 6.66 -24.13 -8.59
C ILE A 230 5.52 -24.70 -7.75
N PHE A 231 4.77 -23.85 -7.05
CA PHE A 231 3.67 -24.32 -6.21
C PHE A 231 2.49 -24.84 -7.05
N TRP A 232 2.24 -24.30 -8.25
CA TRP A 232 1.27 -24.90 -9.18
C TRP A 232 1.70 -26.29 -9.67
N LEU A 233 2.98 -26.49 -9.98
CA LEU A 233 3.52 -27.80 -10.31
C LEU A 233 3.37 -28.78 -9.14
N LEU A 234 3.63 -28.33 -7.91
CA LEU A 234 3.40 -29.12 -6.69
C LEU A 234 1.91 -29.49 -6.54
N HIS A 235 0.99 -28.55 -6.76
CA HIS A 235 -0.44 -28.81 -6.73
C HIS A 235 -0.86 -29.87 -7.75
N ILE A 236 -0.37 -29.77 -8.99
CA ILE A 236 -0.64 -30.76 -10.04
C ILE A 236 -0.08 -32.13 -9.66
N TYR A 237 1.12 -32.19 -9.09
CA TYR A 237 1.76 -33.43 -8.67
C TYR A 237 0.97 -34.17 -7.58
N ILE A 238 0.35 -33.43 -6.65
CA ILE A 238 -0.42 -33.99 -5.54
C ILE A 238 -1.84 -34.41 -5.97
N ASN A 239 -2.39 -33.80 -7.03
CA ASN A 239 -3.77 -34.05 -7.47
C ASN A 239 -3.92 -35.36 -8.29
N LYS A 240 -5.10 -35.97 -8.29
CA LYS A 240 -5.35 -37.29 -8.92
C LYS A 240 -5.43 -37.24 -10.46
N ASN A 241 -5.86 -36.12 -11.05
CA ASN A 241 -6.04 -35.94 -12.51
C ASN A 241 -4.80 -35.37 -13.24
N LYS A 242 -3.60 -35.83 -12.89
CA LYS A 242 -2.30 -35.23 -13.25
C LYS A 242 -2.18 -34.85 -14.74
N ARG A 243 -2.39 -35.79 -15.66
CA ARG A 243 -2.05 -35.63 -17.09
C ARG A 243 -2.78 -34.48 -17.78
N LYS A 244 -4.10 -34.32 -17.57
CA LYS A 244 -4.88 -33.24 -18.21
C LYS A 244 -4.51 -31.85 -17.65
N HIS A 245 -4.29 -31.74 -16.34
CA HIS A 245 -3.91 -30.47 -15.71
C HIS A 245 -2.47 -30.07 -16.09
N THR A 246 -1.54 -31.03 -16.17
CA THR A 246 -0.16 -30.77 -16.61
C THR A 246 -0.11 -30.14 -18.00
N VAL A 247 -0.82 -30.69 -18.99
CA VAL A 247 -0.79 -30.15 -20.36
C VAL A 247 -1.34 -28.73 -20.42
N LYS A 248 -2.50 -28.47 -19.79
CA LYS A 248 -3.09 -27.12 -19.74
C LYS A 248 -2.15 -26.13 -19.06
N PHE A 249 -1.52 -26.52 -17.96
CA PHE A 249 -0.58 -25.66 -17.24
C PHE A 249 0.67 -25.34 -18.05
N ILE A 250 1.23 -26.33 -18.77
CA ILE A 250 2.38 -26.11 -19.65
C ILE A 250 2.03 -25.14 -20.76
N ILE A 251 0.87 -25.31 -21.41
CA ILE A 251 0.40 -24.38 -22.46
C ILE A 251 0.22 -22.97 -21.88
N ALA A 252 -0.46 -22.85 -20.75
CA ALA A 252 -0.67 -21.56 -20.08
C ALA A 252 0.66 -20.87 -19.73
N THR A 253 1.61 -21.60 -19.15
CA THR A 253 2.93 -21.07 -18.78
C THR A 253 3.74 -20.68 -20.00
N PHE A 254 3.72 -21.49 -21.07
CA PHE A 254 4.38 -21.17 -22.33
C PHE A 254 3.83 -19.87 -22.93
N ILE A 255 2.50 -19.71 -22.99
CA ILE A 255 1.85 -18.51 -23.52
C ILE A 255 2.20 -17.26 -22.68
N LEU A 256 2.25 -17.40 -21.36
CA LEU A 256 2.71 -16.33 -20.47
C LEU A 256 4.14 -15.92 -20.81
N LEU A 257 5.05 -16.90 -20.92
CA LEU A 257 6.47 -16.66 -21.23
C LEU A 257 6.65 -16.01 -22.61
N VAL A 258 5.87 -16.41 -23.62
CA VAL A 258 5.87 -15.77 -24.95
C VAL A 258 5.55 -14.28 -24.82
N GLY A 259 4.52 -13.89 -24.04
CA GLY A 259 4.21 -12.49 -23.78
C GLY A 259 5.36 -11.73 -23.09
N ILE A 260 6.00 -12.36 -22.10
CA ILE A 260 7.15 -11.77 -21.37
C ILE A 260 8.36 -11.58 -22.31
N VAL A 261 8.67 -12.57 -23.13
CA VAL A 261 9.80 -12.52 -24.06
C VAL A 261 9.59 -11.44 -25.12
N ILE A 262 8.38 -11.34 -25.69
CA ILE A 262 8.04 -10.31 -26.67
C ILE A 262 8.20 -8.91 -26.06
N SER A 263 7.65 -8.67 -24.88
CA SER A 263 7.76 -7.37 -24.21
C SER A 263 9.20 -7.02 -23.82
N TYR A 264 9.99 -7.99 -23.35
CA TYR A 264 11.41 -7.77 -23.05
C TYR A 264 12.24 -7.47 -24.31
N ALA A 265 11.96 -8.15 -25.42
CA ALA A 265 12.60 -7.88 -26.72
C ALA A 265 12.31 -6.45 -27.22
N ILE A 266 11.09 -5.95 -27.01
CA ILE A 266 10.71 -4.57 -27.32
C ILE A 266 11.42 -3.58 -26.37
N LYS A 267 11.49 -3.89 -25.07
CA LYS A 267 12.07 -2.99 -24.04
C LYS A 267 13.58 -2.80 -24.18
N GLN A 268 14.34 -3.83 -24.54
CA GLN A 268 15.80 -3.75 -24.69
C GLN A 268 16.27 -2.74 -25.74
N GLN A 269 15.39 -2.33 -26.68
CA GLN A 269 15.70 -1.25 -27.62
C GLN A 269 15.71 0.15 -26.97
N THR A 270 15.40 0.24 -25.67
CA THR A 270 15.35 1.49 -24.89
C THR A 270 16.23 1.38 -23.63
N ASN A 271 17.45 1.93 -23.68
CA ASN A 271 18.46 1.91 -22.61
C ASN A 271 17.89 2.30 -21.24
N SER A 272 17.91 1.39 -20.26
CA SER A 272 17.46 1.67 -18.88
C SER A 272 18.19 0.89 -17.78
N GLU A 273 19.50 0.63 -17.96
CA GLU A 273 20.30 -0.17 -17.00
C GLU A 273 20.69 0.59 -15.71
N GLU A 274 20.82 1.92 -15.73
CA GLU A 274 21.35 2.69 -14.58
C GLU A 274 20.40 2.78 -13.36
N ARG A 275 19.07 2.72 -13.55
CA ARG A 275 18.11 2.88 -12.43
C ARG A 275 18.06 1.66 -11.50
N GLU A 276 18.41 0.48 -11.99
CA GLU A 276 18.18 -0.78 -11.27
C GLU A 276 19.24 -1.09 -10.20
N VAL A 277 20.50 -0.76 -10.47
CA VAL A 277 21.62 -0.99 -9.53
C VAL A 277 21.49 -0.09 -8.29
N PHE A 278 21.02 1.14 -8.47
CA PHE A 278 20.84 2.11 -7.39
C PHE A 278 19.78 1.68 -6.37
N SER A 279 18.65 1.12 -6.84
CA SER A 279 17.54 0.67 -5.98
C SER A 279 17.90 -0.55 -5.11
N ALA A 280 18.71 -1.47 -5.62
CA ALA A 280 19.12 -2.66 -4.87
C ALA A 280 20.03 -2.32 -3.69
N ASN A 281 21.01 -1.44 -3.89
CA ASN A 281 21.96 -1.04 -2.85
C ASN A 281 21.27 -0.27 -1.71
N GLN A 282 20.28 0.58 -2.04
CA GLN A 282 19.51 1.34 -1.04
C GLN A 282 18.76 0.43 -0.05
N ARG A 283 18.21 -0.71 -0.51
CA ARG A 283 17.49 -1.64 0.37
C ARG A 283 18.43 -2.39 1.33
N VAL A 284 19.61 -2.79 0.86
CA VAL A 284 20.60 -3.49 1.70
C VAL A 284 21.03 -2.61 2.87
N GLU A 285 21.32 -1.34 2.62
CA GLU A 285 21.66 -0.38 3.66
C GLU A 285 20.50 -0.14 4.63
N THR A 286 19.29 0.06 4.09
CA THR A 286 18.08 0.25 4.90
C THR A 286 17.83 -0.93 5.83
N TYR A 287 17.96 -2.17 5.33
CA TYR A 287 17.84 -3.38 6.15
C TYR A 287 18.95 -3.48 7.18
N THR A 288 20.19 -3.14 6.82
CA THR A 288 21.33 -3.16 7.75
C THR A 288 21.06 -2.25 8.95
N VAL A 289 20.67 -1.00 8.72
CA VAL A 289 20.34 -0.04 9.78
C VAL A 289 19.13 -0.49 10.60
N THR A 290 18.10 -1.01 9.92
CA THR A 290 16.88 -1.52 10.58
C THR A 290 17.18 -2.70 11.52
N LEU A 291 18.04 -3.63 11.10
CA LEU A 291 18.45 -4.76 11.92
C LEU A 291 19.26 -4.30 13.14
N GLU A 292 20.09 -3.27 13.01
CA GLU A 292 20.79 -2.69 14.15
C GLU A 292 19.81 -2.05 15.15
N LEU A 293 18.78 -1.34 14.69
CA LEU A 293 17.72 -0.81 15.56
C LEU A 293 16.95 -1.93 16.29
N ILE A 294 16.67 -3.04 15.61
CA ILE A 294 16.05 -4.23 16.21
C ILE A 294 16.96 -4.82 17.29
N LYS A 295 18.27 -4.92 17.05
CA LYS A 295 19.23 -5.42 18.05
C LYS A 295 19.28 -4.54 19.30
N GLU A 296 19.14 -3.23 19.14
CA GLU A 296 19.12 -2.28 20.26
C GLU A 296 17.80 -2.31 21.04
N ASN A 297 16.68 -2.55 20.36
CA ASN A 297 15.34 -2.50 20.95
C ASN A 297 14.51 -3.77 20.65
N PRO A 298 15.00 -4.98 20.98
CA PRO A 298 14.40 -6.22 20.47
C PRO A 298 13.02 -6.52 21.08
N LEU A 299 12.81 -6.15 22.34
CA LEU A 299 11.59 -6.48 23.08
C LEU A 299 10.46 -5.48 22.82
N LEU A 300 10.70 -4.20 23.09
CA LEU A 300 9.65 -3.16 23.05
C LEU A 300 9.54 -2.46 21.68
N GLY A 301 10.56 -2.59 20.84
CA GLY A 301 10.67 -1.83 19.59
C GLY A 301 11.00 -0.35 19.84
N ILE A 302 11.14 0.41 18.76
CA ILE A 302 11.52 1.82 18.80
C ILE A 302 10.35 2.80 18.96
N GLY A 303 9.11 2.30 19.01
CA GLY A 303 7.90 3.13 19.07
C GLY A 303 7.20 3.28 17.71
N TYR A 304 5.87 3.19 17.68
CA TYR A 304 5.12 3.40 16.44
C TYR A 304 5.22 4.84 15.92
N GLY A 305 5.54 4.98 14.63
CA GLY A 305 5.73 6.26 13.98
C GLY A 305 7.12 6.86 14.17
N MET A 306 8.01 6.19 14.92
CA MET A 306 9.37 6.69 15.19
C MET A 306 10.41 6.23 14.17
N TYR A 307 10.06 5.27 13.29
CA TYR A 307 11.00 4.70 12.33
C TYR A 307 11.74 5.75 11.46
N PRO A 308 11.06 6.73 10.81
CA PRO A 308 11.76 7.69 9.95
C PRO A 308 12.82 8.54 10.69
N LYS A 309 12.57 8.84 11.97
CA LYS A 309 13.51 9.59 12.81
C LYS A 309 14.69 8.70 13.24
N LYS A 310 14.39 7.57 13.89
CA LYS A 310 15.40 6.68 14.49
C LYS A 310 16.30 6.02 13.44
N VAL A 311 15.77 5.72 12.25
CA VAL A 311 16.57 5.16 11.15
C VAL A 311 17.60 6.17 10.65
N LEU A 312 17.24 7.45 10.57
CA LEU A 312 18.16 8.50 10.14
C LEU A 312 19.23 8.75 11.21
N ASP A 313 18.84 8.87 12.49
CA ASP A 313 19.79 9.00 13.62
C ASP A 313 20.82 7.86 13.61
N LYS A 314 20.34 6.62 13.48
CA LYS A 314 21.19 5.43 13.48
C LYS A 314 22.08 5.38 12.25
N TYR A 315 21.55 5.69 11.07
CA TYR A 315 22.34 5.77 9.85
C TYR A 315 23.48 6.79 9.98
N SER A 316 23.18 8.03 10.39
CA SER A 316 24.19 9.08 10.53
C SER A 316 25.26 8.71 11.54
N ALA A 317 24.88 8.06 12.65
CA ALA A 317 25.82 7.59 13.65
C ALA A 317 26.76 6.50 13.10
N MET A 318 26.24 5.55 12.32
CA MET A 318 27.05 4.50 11.71
C MET A 318 28.00 5.02 10.63
N VAL A 319 27.58 6.04 9.87
CA VAL A 319 28.43 6.73 8.91
C VAL A 319 29.54 7.50 9.62
N ALA A 320 29.20 8.26 10.67
CA ALA A 320 30.17 9.02 11.43
C ALA A 320 31.21 8.13 12.16
N SER A 321 30.88 6.86 12.40
CA SER A 321 31.79 5.87 13.01
C SER A 321 32.45 4.92 11.99
N ASP A 322 32.44 5.25 10.69
CA ASP A 322 32.99 4.42 9.59
C ASP A 322 32.45 2.98 9.50
N LYS A 323 31.31 2.69 10.15
CA LYS A 323 30.63 1.38 10.08
C LYS A 323 29.82 1.22 8.79
N LEU A 324 29.50 2.32 8.14
CA LEU A 324 28.73 2.37 6.90
C LEU A 324 29.34 3.46 6.02
N LYS A 325 29.58 3.17 4.75
CA LYS A 325 30.06 4.19 3.82
C LYS A 325 28.93 5.15 3.48
N VAL A 326 29.26 6.42 3.25
CA VAL A 326 28.30 7.39 2.71
C VAL A 326 27.79 6.85 1.38
N ALA A 327 26.53 6.48 1.37
CA ALA A 327 25.86 6.09 0.15
C ALA A 327 25.28 7.33 -0.50
N LYS A 328 25.47 7.46 -1.82
CA LYS A 328 24.75 8.47 -2.62
C LYS A 328 23.21 8.32 -2.54
N ALA A 329 22.71 7.24 -1.91
CA ALA A 329 21.30 6.87 -1.82
C ALA A 329 20.46 7.64 -0.80
N ILE A 330 21.04 8.44 0.11
CA ILE A 330 20.27 9.17 1.15
C ILE A 330 19.91 10.60 0.68
N GLU A 331 19.52 10.73 -0.58
CA GLU A 331 18.82 11.95 -1.04
C GLU A 331 17.32 11.95 -0.69
N LYS A 332 16.75 10.77 -0.38
CA LYS A 332 15.32 10.61 -0.09
C LYS A 332 15.12 10.09 1.33
N ASN A 333 14.31 10.80 2.14
CA ASN A 333 13.99 10.41 3.51
C ASN A 333 13.53 8.94 3.55
N ILE A 334 14.20 8.11 4.34
CA ILE A 334 13.80 6.73 4.59
C ILE A 334 12.57 6.76 5.51
N THR A 335 11.44 6.26 5.03
CA THR A 335 10.17 6.28 5.80
C THR A 335 9.71 4.90 6.25
N HIS A 336 10.26 3.84 5.67
CA HIS A 336 9.94 2.45 5.98
C HIS A 336 11.09 1.53 5.53
N PRO A 337 11.19 0.31 6.06
CA PRO A 337 12.22 -0.63 5.66
C PRO A 337 12.00 -1.28 4.29
N HIS A 338 10.85 -1.08 3.62
CA HIS A 338 10.44 -1.88 2.43
C HIS A 338 10.19 -3.37 2.74
N ASN A 339 9.82 -3.69 3.97
CA ASN A 339 9.42 -5.03 4.37
C ASN A 339 8.41 -4.92 5.53
N GLU A 340 7.21 -5.44 5.33
CA GLU A 340 6.10 -5.32 6.28
C GLU A 340 6.44 -5.98 7.63
N LEU A 341 7.02 -7.18 7.60
CA LEU A 341 7.41 -7.91 8.81
C LEU A 341 8.47 -7.13 9.60
N LEU A 342 9.52 -6.64 8.92
CA LEU A 342 10.55 -5.83 9.55
C LEU A 342 9.98 -4.52 10.09
N PHE A 343 9.00 -3.92 9.41
CA PHE A 343 8.42 -2.64 9.83
C PHE A 343 7.63 -2.78 11.14
N TRP A 344 6.76 -3.79 11.24
CA TRP A 344 6.03 -4.06 12.47
C TRP A 344 6.94 -4.53 13.59
N TRP A 345 8.00 -5.30 13.27
CA TRP A 345 8.97 -5.78 14.25
C TRP A 345 9.83 -4.65 14.81
N VAL A 346 10.45 -3.81 13.97
CA VAL A 346 11.33 -2.74 14.46
C VAL A 346 10.57 -1.75 15.34
N GLU A 347 9.35 -1.37 14.95
CA GLU A 347 8.59 -0.39 15.72
C GLU A 347 7.89 -1.00 16.94
N GLY A 348 7.27 -2.18 16.82
CA GLY A 348 6.48 -2.79 17.90
C GLY A 348 7.21 -3.83 18.75
N GLY A 349 8.41 -4.23 18.36
CA GLY A 349 9.23 -5.20 19.09
C GLY A 349 8.81 -6.66 18.87
N ILE A 350 9.26 -7.54 19.77
CA ILE A 350 9.13 -8.99 19.63
C ILE A 350 7.67 -9.45 19.57
N ILE A 351 6.74 -8.74 20.23
CA ILE A 351 5.31 -9.10 20.24
C ILE A 351 4.72 -9.09 18.83
N CYS A 352 5.14 -8.14 17.97
CA CYS A 352 4.72 -8.08 16.58
C CYS A 352 5.28 -9.26 15.77
N LEU A 353 6.56 -9.58 15.94
CA LEU A 353 7.16 -10.74 15.27
C LEU A 353 6.44 -12.04 15.66
N LEU A 354 6.15 -12.22 16.96
CA LEU A 354 5.38 -13.35 17.45
C LEU A 354 3.97 -13.38 16.87
N ALA A 355 3.32 -12.23 16.67
CA ALA A 355 2.01 -12.17 16.02
C ALA A 355 2.05 -12.81 14.63
N PHE A 356 3.04 -12.44 13.79
CA PHE A 356 3.20 -13.02 12.45
C PHE A 356 3.51 -14.52 12.50
N ILE A 357 4.41 -14.95 13.39
CA ILE A 357 4.78 -16.38 13.53
C ILE A 357 3.57 -17.20 14.00
N ILE A 358 2.88 -16.77 15.06
CA ILE A 358 1.71 -17.46 15.62
C ILE A 358 0.61 -17.55 14.56
N PHE A 359 0.32 -16.44 13.87
CA PHE A 359 -0.70 -16.43 12.82
C PHE A 359 -0.33 -17.33 11.64
N GLY A 360 0.94 -17.31 11.21
CA GLY A 360 1.44 -18.18 10.14
C GLY A 360 1.37 -19.66 10.49
N VAL A 361 1.83 -20.06 11.67
CA VAL A 361 1.74 -21.44 12.16
C VAL A 361 0.29 -21.87 12.30
N TRP A 362 -0.56 -21.03 12.91
CA TRP A 362 -1.99 -21.29 13.01
C TRP A 362 -2.64 -21.51 11.64
N TYR A 363 -2.32 -20.67 10.65
CA TYR A 363 -2.87 -20.79 9.30
C TYR A 363 -2.42 -22.09 8.62
N LEU A 364 -1.14 -22.46 8.74
CA LEU A 364 -0.63 -23.72 8.18
C LEU A 364 -1.31 -24.95 8.81
N LEU A 365 -1.51 -24.94 10.12
CA LEU A 365 -2.24 -25.99 10.83
C LEU A 365 -3.72 -26.02 10.42
N PHE A 366 -4.33 -24.84 10.23
CA PHE A 366 -5.72 -24.69 9.84
C PHE A 366 -6.02 -25.32 8.47
N ILE A 367 -5.10 -25.20 7.50
CA ILE A 367 -5.28 -25.75 6.15
C ILE A 367 -4.77 -27.20 5.97
N ARG A 368 -4.20 -27.81 7.02
CA ARG A 368 -3.53 -29.11 6.95
C ARG A 368 -4.44 -30.23 6.41
N GLU A 369 -5.66 -30.34 6.95
CA GLU A 369 -6.61 -31.40 6.61
C GLU A 369 -7.24 -31.22 5.22
N THR A 370 -7.13 -30.02 4.64
CA THR A 370 -7.68 -29.67 3.32
C THR A 370 -6.58 -29.28 2.33
N TYR A 371 -5.34 -29.73 2.54
CA TYR A 371 -4.15 -29.23 1.84
C TYR A 371 -4.30 -29.23 0.30
N ALA A 372 -4.75 -30.34 -0.28
CA ALA A 372 -4.93 -30.44 -1.74
C ALA A 372 -5.95 -29.43 -2.30
N GLN A 373 -7.02 -29.14 -1.54
CA GLN A 373 -8.03 -28.15 -1.89
C GLN A 373 -7.58 -26.73 -1.54
N SER A 374 -6.68 -26.58 -0.58
CA SER A 374 -6.26 -25.29 -0.01
C SER A 374 -5.04 -24.69 -0.69
N LEU A 375 -4.24 -25.53 -1.37
CA LEU A 375 -3.00 -25.13 -2.02
C LEU A 375 -3.19 -24.09 -3.14
N PRO A 376 -4.21 -24.16 -4.02
CA PRO A 376 -4.47 -23.08 -4.98
C PRO A 376 -4.68 -21.71 -4.33
N PHE A 377 -5.22 -21.69 -3.11
CA PHE A 377 -5.43 -20.45 -2.38
C PHE A 377 -4.13 -19.90 -1.84
N LEU A 378 -3.25 -20.76 -1.33
CA LEU A 378 -1.89 -20.36 -0.96
C LEU A 378 -1.13 -19.81 -2.17
N ILE A 379 -1.28 -20.46 -3.34
CA ILE A 379 -0.63 -20.01 -4.59
C ILE A 379 -1.08 -18.62 -4.99
N PHE A 380 -2.38 -18.33 -4.93
CA PHE A 380 -2.88 -16.98 -5.21
C PHE A 380 -2.34 -15.94 -4.23
N LEU A 381 -2.09 -16.29 -2.97
CA LEU A 381 -1.54 -15.39 -1.96
C LEU A 381 -0.03 -15.15 -2.08
N ILE A 382 0.73 -16.07 -2.72
CA ILE A 382 2.20 -15.97 -2.87
C ILE A 382 2.62 -14.60 -3.41
N PRO A 383 2.10 -14.11 -4.55
CA PRO A 383 2.53 -12.82 -5.10
C PRO A 383 2.36 -11.67 -4.10
N PHE A 384 1.25 -11.66 -3.34
CA PHE A 384 0.95 -10.62 -2.34
C PHE A 384 1.87 -10.69 -1.12
N ILE A 385 2.30 -11.88 -0.70
CA ILE A 385 3.25 -12.06 0.41
C ILE A 385 4.63 -11.55 -0.02
N PHE A 386 5.11 -11.94 -1.21
CA PHE A 386 6.43 -11.56 -1.71
C PHE A 386 6.60 -10.04 -1.83
N ILE A 387 5.59 -9.33 -2.33
CA ILE A 387 5.66 -7.87 -2.40
C ILE A 387 5.63 -7.21 -1.02
N GLY A 388 4.91 -7.78 -0.04
CA GLY A 388 4.96 -7.31 1.35
C GLY A 388 6.32 -7.51 2.01
N MET A 389 7.13 -8.45 1.54
CA MET A 389 8.50 -8.69 2.05
C MET A 389 9.57 -7.81 1.41
N THR A 390 9.25 -7.08 0.35
CA THR A 390 10.24 -6.40 -0.50
C THR A 390 9.86 -4.98 -0.91
N ASP A 391 8.64 -4.57 -0.60
CA ASP A 391 8.11 -3.22 -0.77
C ASP A 391 7.05 -2.94 0.31
N ILE A 392 6.40 -1.78 0.26
CA ILE A 392 5.26 -1.41 1.13
C ILE A 392 3.93 -1.30 0.36
N PRO A 393 3.51 -2.35 -0.36
CA PRO A 393 2.36 -2.30 -1.28
C PRO A 393 1.03 -2.08 -0.57
N TYR A 394 0.92 -2.50 0.69
CA TYR A 394 -0.31 -2.42 1.48
C TYR A 394 -0.71 -0.98 1.83
N TYR A 395 0.23 -0.04 1.71
CA TYR A 395 -0.01 1.40 1.87
C TYR A 395 -0.23 2.08 0.51
N SER A 396 0.39 1.56 -0.55
CA SER A 396 0.26 2.13 -1.89
C SER A 396 -1.02 1.72 -2.61
N SER A 397 -1.56 0.51 -2.36
CA SER A 397 -2.76 0.01 -3.04
C SER A 397 -3.77 -0.59 -2.06
N ALA A 398 -4.85 0.16 -1.80
CA ALA A 398 -6.00 -0.34 -1.06
C ALA A 398 -6.71 -1.48 -1.83
N THR A 399 -6.72 -1.44 -3.17
CA THR A 399 -7.33 -2.48 -4.00
C THR A 399 -6.62 -3.82 -3.86
N LEU A 400 -5.29 -3.81 -3.78
CA LEU A 400 -4.50 -5.01 -3.54
C LEU A 400 -4.92 -5.70 -2.25
N VAL A 401 -5.01 -4.94 -1.15
CA VAL A 401 -5.40 -5.50 0.15
C VAL A 401 -6.87 -5.94 0.14
N PHE A 402 -7.74 -5.18 -0.53
CA PHE A 402 -9.13 -5.55 -0.73
C PHE A 402 -9.28 -6.91 -1.44
N ILE A 403 -8.53 -7.14 -2.53
CA ILE A 403 -8.54 -8.41 -3.27
C ILE A 403 -8.12 -9.57 -2.37
N VAL A 404 -7.07 -9.38 -1.56
CA VAL A 404 -6.63 -10.38 -0.57
C VAL A 404 -7.74 -10.69 0.43
N ILE A 405 -8.42 -9.68 0.98
CA ILE A 405 -9.51 -9.88 1.96
C ILE A 405 -10.74 -10.53 1.33
N VAL A 406 -11.14 -10.16 0.11
CA VAL A 406 -12.23 -10.81 -0.63
C VAL A 406 -11.90 -12.29 -0.85
N PHE A 407 -10.67 -12.59 -1.24
CA PHE A 407 -10.24 -13.96 -1.46
C PHE A 407 -10.25 -14.80 -0.17
N ILE A 408 -9.71 -14.25 0.93
CA ILE A 408 -9.78 -14.88 2.27
C ILE A 408 -11.23 -15.09 2.70
N SER A 409 -12.11 -14.12 2.45
CA SER A 409 -13.54 -14.24 2.75
C SER A 409 -14.21 -15.37 1.98
N CYS A 410 -13.99 -15.47 0.66
CA CYS A 410 -14.53 -16.55 -0.17
C CYS A 410 -14.13 -17.94 0.36
N MET A 411 -12.90 -18.07 0.88
CA MET A 411 -12.40 -19.29 1.51
C MET A 411 -13.05 -19.58 2.84
N SER A 412 -13.23 -18.53 3.64
CA SER A 412 -13.80 -18.64 4.98
C SER A 412 -15.21 -19.23 4.99
N GLN A 413 -15.94 -19.15 3.88
CA GLN A 413 -17.34 -19.57 3.80
C GLN A 413 -17.54 -21.09 3.72
N ASN A 414 -16.50 -21.86 3.42
CA ASN A 414 -16.59 -23.32 3.48
C ASN A 414 -16.40 -23.85 4.92
N ILE A 415 -16.08 -22.95 5.86
CA ILE A 415 -15.83 -23.28 7.27
C ILE A 415 -17.16 -23.21 8.04
N ARG A 416 -17.42 -24.22 8.87
CA ARG A 416 -18.56 -24.19 9.79
C ARG A 416 -18.42 -23.04 10.78
N CYS A 417 -19.42 -22.15 10.80
CA CYS A 417 -19.46 -21.00 11.69
C CYS A 417 -20.55 -21.18 12.75
N ASN A 418 -20.24 -20.86 14.00
CA ASN A 418 -21.24 -20.83 15.07
C ASN A 418 -22.06 -19.53 14.97
N LYS A 419 -23.37 -19.64 15.21
CA LYS A 419 -24.27 -18.48 15.27
C LYS A 419 -24.36 -17.99 16.70
N VAL A 420 -23.90 -16.77 16.97
CA VAL A 420 -24.03 -16.11 18.27
C VAL A 420 -25.23 -15.16 18.19
N LYS A 421 -26.33 -15.53 18.83
CA LYS A 421 -27.54 -14.68 18.90
C LYS A 421 -27.33 -13.58 19.94
N PHE A 422 -27.90 -12.41 19.69
CA PHE A 422 -27.87 -11.29 20.64
C PHE A 422 -29.27 -10.66 20.77
N LYS A 423 -29.54 -10.07 21.94
CA LYS A 423 -30.76 -9.29 22.15
C LYS A 423 -30.65 -7.96 21.38
N ALA A 424 -31.76 -7.46 20.84
CA ALA A 424 -31.82 -6.32 19.90
C ALA A 424 -31.30 -4.97 20.43
N GLN A 425 -30.72 -4.92 21.64
CA GLN A 425 -30.14 -3.73 22.25
C GLN A 425 -28.87 -3.23 21.55
N ILE A 426 -28.18 -4.06 20.74
CA ILE A 426 -27.00 -3.60 19.99
C ILE A 426 -27.48 -2.87 18.73
N PRO A 427 -27.19 -1.55 18.58
CA PRO A 427 -27.76 -0.72 17.52
C PRO A 427 -26.98 -0.86 16.21
N PHE A 428 -26.86 -2.08 15.68
CA PHE A 428 -26.17 -2.35 14.41
C PHE A 428 -26.69 -1.49 13.23
N SER A 429 -27.99 -1.16 13.23
CA SER A 429 -28.59 -0.26 12.23
C SER A 429 -28.10 1.19 12.35
N PHE A 430 -27.86 1.68 13.57
CA PHE A 430 -27.27 3.00 13.80
C PHE A 430 -25.83 3.05 13.28
N PHE A 431 -25.03 2.02 13.57
CA PHE A 431 -23.66 1.91 13.04
C PHE A 431 -23.64 1.85 11.51
N THR A 432 -24.58 1.15 10.87
CA THR A 432 -24.70 1.15 9.40
C THR A 432 -24.84 2.57 8.85
N ILE A 433 -25.77 3.37 9.39
CA ILE A 433 -26.03 4.73 8.90
C ILE A 433 -24.82 5.63 9.15
N ILE A 434 -24.26 5.58 10.37
CA ILE A 434 -23.09 6.39 10.72
C ILE A 434 -21.91 6.06 9.83
N ILE A 435 -21.55 4.77 9.72
CA ILE A 435 -20.38 4.35 8.93
C ILE A 435 -20.54 4.83 7.50
N ALA A 436 -21.68 4.58 6.86
CA ALA A 436 -21.90 4.97 5.46
C ALA A 436 -21.88 6.50 5.28
N PHE A 437 -22.53 7.26 6.16
CA PHE A 437 -22.61 8.72 6.03
C PHE A 437 -21.28 9.41 6.36
N SER A 438 -20.65 9.06 7.48
CA SER A 438 -19.39 9.66 7.92
C SER A 438 -18.25 9.31 6.96
N SER A 439 -18.20 8.07 6.46
CA SER A 439 -17.17 7.68 5.51
C SER A 439 -17.32 8.39 4.16
N SER A 440 -18.55 8.55 3.68
CA SER A 440 -18.83 9.29 2.45
C SER A 440 -18.29 10.71 2.57
N ILE A 441 -18.68 11.43 3.62
CA ILE A 441 -18.19 12.79 3.86
C ILE A 441 -16.66 12.81 3.96
N PHE A 442 -16.07 11.91 4.74
CA PHE A 442 -14.63 11.86 4.95
C PHE A 442 -13.82 11.64 3.66
N PHE A 443 -14.16 10.62 2.86
CA PHE A 443 -13.40 10.32 1.65
C PHE A 443 -13.59 11.37 0.55
N PHE A 444 -14.81 11.87 0.34
CA PHE A 444 -15.04 12.94 -0.65
C PHE A 444 -14.39 14.26 -0.26
N THR A 445 -14.44 14.63 1.03
CA THR A 445 -13.74 15.84 1.50
C THR A 445 -12.22 15.69 1.43
N ASN A 446 -11.66 14.48 1.62
CA ASN A 446 -10.24 14.25 1.41
C ASN A 446 -9.82 14.28 -0.07
N LEU A 447 -10.64 13.77 -1.00
CA LEU A 447 -10.41 13.94 -2.44
C LEU A 447 -10.38 15.42 -2.85
N HIS A 448 -11.27 16.22 -2.27
CA HIS A 448 -11.24 17.67 -2.41
C HIS A 448 -9.94 18.27 -1.85
N THR A 449 -9.50 17.86 -0.66
CA THR A 449 -8.21 18.30 -0.10
C THR A 449 -7.03 17.97 -1.02
N ILE A 450 -6.97 16.76 -1.58
CA ILE A 450 -5.92 16.37 -2.53
C ILE A 450 -5.94 17.29 -3.76
N HIS A 451 -7.12 17.63 -4.27
CA HIS A 451 -7.26 18.57 -5.38
C HIS A 451 -6.73 19.97 -5.02
N GLN A 452 -7.14 20.52 -3.88
CA GLN A 452 -6.70 21.84 -3.43
C GLN A 452 -5.19 21.93 -3.20
N VAL A 453 -4.61 20.93 -2.53
CA VAL A 453 -3.15 20.86 -2.32
C VAL A 453 -2.42 20.72 -3.65
N ARG A 454 -2.92 19.91 -4.59
CA ARG A 454 -2.31 19.80 -5.92
C ARG A 454 -2.36 21.13 -6.65
N THR A 455 -3.51 21.80 -6.67
CA THR A 455 -3.70 23.08 -7.34
C THR A 455 -2.80 24.16 -6.74
N TYR A 456 -2.64 24.18 -5.41
CA TYR A 456 -1.66 25.04 -4.73
C TYR A 456 -0.25 24.83 -5.29
N LEU A 457 0.21 23.58 -5.36
CA LEU A 457 1.56 23.22 -5.82
C LEU A 457 1.79 23.46 -7.32
N THR A 458 0.75 23.55 -8.14
CA THR A 458 0.86 23.82 -9.59
C THR A 458 0.49 25.24 -9.99
N SER A 459 -0.08 26.03 -9.07
CA SER A 459 -0.48 27.40 -9.36
C SER A 459 0.72 28.29 -9.63
N SER A 460 0.63 29.13 -10.67
CA SER A 460 1.63 30.13 -10.99
C SER A 460 0.91 31.49 -11.19
N PRO A 461 1.09 32.47 -10.29
CA PRO A 461 1.90 32.41 -9.07
C PRO A 461 1.28 31.52 -7.98
N THR A 462 2.13 30.94 -7.13
CA THR A 462 1.71 30.14 -5.98
C THR A 462 0.81 30.96 -5.05
N THR A 463 -0.41 30.48 -4.79
CA THR A 463 -1.39 31.26 -4.01
C THR A 463 -1.97 30.44 -2.84
N THR A 464 -1.81 30.92 -1.60
CA THR A 464 -2.30 30.24 -0.37
C THR A 464 -3.83 30.16 -0.26
N LYS A 465 -4.57 30.86 -1.14
CA LYS A 465 -6.03 30.78 -1.28
C LYS A 465 -6.54 29.34 -1.35
N TYR A 466 -5.84 28.47 -2.09
CA TYR A 466 -6.25 27.06 -2.24
C TYR A 466 -6.10 26.28 -0.93
N LEU A 467 -5.07 26.56 -0.12
CA LEU A 467 -4.91 25.94 1.19
C LEU A 467 -6.02 26.38 2.16
N ASN A 468 -6.44 27.64 2.10
CA ASN A 468 -7.51 28.18 2.95
C ASN A 468 -8.90 27.65 2.58
N GLN A 469 -9.07 27.07 1.40
CA GLN A 469 -10.33 26.45 0.96
C GLN A 469 -10.47 24.99 1.38
N ILE A 470 -9.45 24.40 2.03
CA ILE A 470 -9.47 23.00 2.46
C ILE A 470 -10.53 22.78 3.54
N VAL A 471 -11.47 21.88 3.26
CA VAL A 471 -12.57 21.51 4.18
C VAL A 471 -12.14 20.46 5.21
N ASN A 472 -11.31 19.48 4.80
CA ASN A 472 -10.88 18.38 5.66
C ASN A 472 -9.35 18.27 5.66
N PRO A 473 -8.66 18.80 6.69
CA PRO A 473 -7.20 18.74 6.77
C PRO A 473 -6.69 17.43 7.38
N LEU A 474 -7.53 16.51 7.88
CA LEU A 474 -7.12 15.42 8.78
C LEU A 474 -5.98 14.56 8.23
N VAL A 475 -6.08 14.13 6.97
CA VAL A 475 -5.05 13.27 6.33
C VAL A 475 -3.79 14.06 6.00
N TRP A 476 -3.93 15.34 5.66
CA TRP A 476 -2.86 16.18 5.11
C TRP A 476 -2.31 17.21 6.12
N LYS A 477 -2.72 17.17 7.39
CA LYS A 477 -2.52 18.23 8.38
C LYS A 477 -1.07 18.73 8.40
N ASN A 478 -0.11 17.84 8.66
CA ASN A 478 1.30 18.21 8.74
C ASN A 478 1.88 18.77 7.43
N ARG A 479 1.34 18.36 6.28
CA ARG A 479 1.74 18.91 4.97
C ARG A 479 1.11 20.27 4.71
N ILE A 480 -0.16 20.46 5.07
CA ILE A 480 -0.86 21.74 4.94
C ILE A 480 -0.19 22.78 5.85
N ASP A 481 0.03 22.43 7.12
CA ASP A 481 0.74 23.28 8.08
C ASP A 481 2.12 23.66 7.53
N PHE A 482 2.89 22.67 7.05
CA PHE A 482 4.18 22.92 6.40
C PHE A 482 4.06 23.93 5.26
N TYR A 483 3.12 23.75 4.33
CA TYR A 483 2.98 24.65 3.18
C TYR A 483 2.56 26.06 3.58
N GLN A 484 1.68 26.20 4.58
CA GLN A 484 1.27 27.50 5.11
C GLN A 484 2.45 28.23 5.77
N TYR A 485 3.17 27.57 6.67
CA TYR A 485 4.32 28.19 7.33
C TYR A 485 5.47 28.45 6.35
N ALA A 486 5.72 27.56 5.39
CA ALA A 486 6.73 27.77 4.35
C ALA A 486 6.42 29.02 3.52
N ALA A 487 5.16 29.22 3.12
CA ALA A 487 4.75 30.42 2.40
C ALA A 487 4.96 31.71 3.22
N HIS A 488 4.79 31.65 4.54
CA HIS A 488 5.10 32.78 5.43
C HIS A 488 6.61 33.10 5.48
N VAL A 489 7.47 32.08 5.43
CA VAL A 489 8.93 32.26 5.34
C VAL A 489 9.29 32.90 4.01
N ASP A 490 8.76 32.39 2.90
CA ASP A 490 9.03 32.94 1.56
C ASP A 490 8.61 34.42 1.49
N TYR A 491 7.38 34.73 1.92
CA TYR A 491 6.89 36.11 2.01
C TYR A 491 7.74 37.00 2.92
N GLY A 492 8.12 36.50 4.10
CA GLY A 492 8.95 37.24 5.05
C GLY A 492 10.32 37.58 4.48
N ARG A 493 10.91 36.67 3.68
CA ARG A 493 12.19 36.89 3.00
C ARG A 493 12.05 37.85 1.84
N GLU A 494 11.04 37.69 0.98
CA GLU A 494 10.80 38.58 -0.17
C GLU A 494 10.52 40.03 0.25
N GLN A 495 9.74 40.21 1.34
CA GLN A 495 9.33 41.52 1.81
C GLN A 495 10.25 42.10 2.90
N ASN A 496 11.34 41.43 3.24
CA ASN A 496 12.23 41.79 4.36
C ASN A 496 11.45 42.01 5.68
N ARG A 497 10.53 41.09 6.00
CA ARG A 497 9.70 41.10 7.23
C ARG A 497 10.01 39.87 8.11
N PRO A 498 11.05 39.95 8.97
CA PRO A 498 11.47 38.86 9.86
C PRO A 498 10.35 38.26 10.71
N GLN A 499 9.39 39.08 11.14
CA GLN A 499 8.25 38.65 11.97
C GLN A 499 7.40 37.56 11.29
N SER A 500 7.35 37.53 9.96
CA SER A 500 6.60 36.52 9.20
C SER A 500 7.28 35.14 9.22
N CYS A 501 8.59 35.10 9.48
CA CYS A 501 9.38 33.86 9.51
C CYS A 501 9.33 33.16 10.89
N GLN A 502 9.02 33.89 11.96
CA GLN A 502 9.03 33.35 13.34
C GLN A 502 8.02 32.22 13.60
N PRO A 503 6.78 32.23 13.05
CA PRO A 503 5.85 31.11 13.26
C PRO A 503 6.41 29.76 12.79
N TYR A 504 7.19 29.76 11.70
CA TYR A 504 7.81 28.55 11.17
C TYR A 504 8.82 27.96 12.15
N THR A 505 9.65 28.78 12.81
CA THR A 505 10.67 28.27 13.75
C THR A 505 10.03 27.57 14.94
N ASN A 506 8.96 28.14 15.49
CA ASN A 506 8.21 27.56 16.61
C ASN A 506 7.54 26.23 16.22
N TRP A 507 6.89 26.18 15.04
CA TRP A 507 6.24 24.97 14.57
C TRP A 507 7.28 23.87 14.23
N ALA A 508 8.32 24.21 13.45
CA ALA A 508 9.28 23.23 12.97
C ALA A 508 10.13 22.62 14.10
N THR A 509 10.49 23.39 15.14
CA THR A 509 11.24 22.86 16.29
C THR A 509 10.46 21.77 17.02
N GLN A 510 9.14 21.93 17.21
CA GLN A 510 8.26 20.88 17.76
C GLN A 510 8.18 19.67 16.83
N GLN A 511 8.05 19.87 15.52
CA GLN A 511 7.95 18.76 14.57
C GLN A 511 9.24 17.91 14.50
N LEU A 512 10.41 18.56 14.63
CA LEU A 512 11.70 17.89 14.61
C LEU A 512 11.96 17.01 15.85
N GLU A 513 11.14 17.09 16.89
CA GLU A 513 11.17 16.12 17.99
C GLU A 513 10.70 14.73 17.56
N HIS A 514 9.89 14.63 16.51
CA HIS A 514 9.27 13.36 16.11
C HIS A 514 9.53 12.94 14.66
N THR A 515 9.98 13.84 13.79
CA THR A 515 10.29 13.50 12.39
C THR A 515 11.41 14.35 11.80
N TYR A 516 12.24 13.73 10.96
CA TYR A 516 13.34 14.40 10.27
C TYR A 516 13.07 14.48 8.78
N TYR A 517 12.06 15.25 8.40
CA TYR A 517 11.89 15.57 6.99
C TYR A 517 12.91 16.62 6.58
N ARG A 518 13.77 16.30 5.60
CA ARG A 518 14.74 17.23 5.00
C ARG A 518 14.17 18.63 4.70
N ARG A 519 12.95 18.70 4.16
CA ARG A 519 12.25 19.96 3.87
C ARG A 519 12.01 20.83 5.10
N TYR A 520 11.81 20.22 6.27
CA TYR A 520 11.58 20.96 7.51
C TYR A 520 12.85 21.68 7.95
N PHE A 521 13.96 20.97 7.90
CA PHE A 521 15.30 21.53 8.15
C PHE A 521 15.66 22.64 7.16
N TYR A 522 15.40 22.42 5.86
CA TYR A 522 15.68 23.42 4.82
C TYR A 522 14.99 24.76 5.11
N TYR A 523 13.67 24.75 5.31
CA TYR A 523 12.92 25.98 5.61
C TYR A 523 13.22 26.53 7.02
N LEU A 524 13.65 25.69 7.96
CA LEU A 524 14.07 26.15 9.28
C LEU A 524 15.36 26.97 9.19
N ALA A 525 16.32 26.55 8.37
CA ALA A 525 17.52 27.33 8.09
C ALA A 525 17.15 28.68 7.43
N LEU A 526 16.23 28.68 6.45
CA LEU A 526 15.73 29.91 5.84
C LEU A 526 15.04 30.84 6.85
N ALA A 527 14.27 30.28 7.77
CA ALA A 527 13.58 31.04 8.80
C ALA A 527 14.56 31.65 9.83
N TYR A 528 15.61 30.93 10.23
CA TYR A 528 16.64 31.49 11.12
C TYR A 528 17.48 32.57 10.45
N ASP A 529 17.82 32.41 9.17
CA ASP A 529 18.48 33.46 8.38
C ASP A 529 17.58 34.72 8.26
N CYS A 530 16.30 34.53 7.93
CA CYS A 530 15.29 35.59 7.85
C CYS A 530 15.11 36.35 9.18
N THR A 531 15.17 35.64 10.31
CA THR A 531 15.02 36.23 11.65
C THR A 531 16.33 36.74 12.27
N GLY A 532 17.48 36.53 11.60
CA GLY A 532 18.78 36.94 12.10
C GLY A 532 19.34 36.08 13.25
N GLN A 533 18.76 34.91 13.50
CA GLN A 533 19.14 33.97 14.55
C GLN A 533 20.38 33.14 14.15
N LYS A 534 21.56 33.78 14.16
CA LYS A 534 22.80 33.20 13.61
C LYS A 534 23.29 31.96 14.36
N LYS A 535 23.10 31.89 15.68
CA LYS A 535 23.57 30.74 16.48
C LYS A 535 22.75 29.50 16.16
N GLU A 536 21.44 29.67 16.09
CA GLU A 536 20.45 28.66 15.76
C GLU A 536 20.61 28.19 14.31
N LEU A 537 20.88 29.13 13.38
CA LEU A 537 21.22 28.83 11.99
C LEU A 537 22.47 27.94 11.89
N LYS A 538 23.55 28.30 12.58
CA LYS A 538 24.77 27.47 12.54
C LYS A 538 24.50 26.07 13.11
N SER A 539 23.84 26.00 14.27
CA SER A 539 23.52 24.74 14.92
C SER A 539 22.64 23.82 14.05
N ILE A 540 21.64 24.37 13.35
CA ILE A 540 20.78 23.56 12.50
C ILE A 540 21.53 23.04 11.27
N LEU A 541 22.43 23.84 10.68
CA LEU A 541 23.24 23.43 9.53
C LEU A 541 24.26 22.35 9.90
N GLU A 542 24.89 22.44 11.06
CA GLU A 542 25.76 21.38 11.60
C GLU A 542 24.97 20.07 11.78
N ARG A 543 23.78 20.15 12.38
CA ARG A 543 22.90 18.98 12.55
C ARG A 543 22.47 18.39 11.21
N MET A 544 22.12 19.23 10.23
CA MET A 544 21.74 18.78 8.88
C MET A 544 22.90 18.09 8.16
N ASN A 545 24.11 18.65 8.25
CA ASN A 545 25.31 18.06 7.65
C ASN A 545 25.66 16.71 8.31
N TYR A 546 25.43 16.56 9.62
CA TYR A 546 25.58 15.29 10.32
C TYR A 546 24.52 14.26 9.90
N LEU A 547 23.24 14.63 9.89
CA LEU A 547 22.13 13.73 9.55
C LEU A 547 22.13 13.33 8.06
N TYR A 548 22.61 14.21 7.18
CA TYR A 548 22.67 14.01 5.73
C TYR A 548 24.11 14.19 5.18
N PRO A 549 25.05 13.29 5.52
CA PRO A 549 26.49 13.46 5.27
C PRO A 549 26.89 13.45 3.78
N GLY A 550 25.97 13.08 2.88
CA GLY A 550 26.18 13.07 1.42
C GLY A 550 25.52 14.24 0.66
N HIS A 551 24.95 15.23 1.35
CA HIS A 551 24.14 16.28 0.70
C HIS A 551 24.91 17.61 0.57
N ASP A 552 25.48 17.86 -0.61
CA ASP A 552 26.41 18.98 -0.87
C ASP A 552 25.85 20.37 -0.51
N LEU A 553 24.53 20.58 -0.68
CA LEU A 553 23.89 21.86 -0.36
C LEU A 553 24.09 22.28 1.10
N PHE A 554 23.96 21.35 2.05
CA PHE A 554 24.03 21.69 3.48
C PHE A 554 25.45 21.99 3.91
N LYS A 555 26.41 21.27 3.34
CA LYS A 555 27.84 21.57 3.50
C LYS A 555 28.20 22.94 2.93
N LYS A 556 27.66 23.29 1.75
CA LYS A 556 27.85 24.62 1.16
C LYS A 556 27.28 25.72 2.05
N TRP A 557 26.02 25.57 2.49
CA TRP A 557 25.37 26.54 3.37
C TRP A 557 26.09 26.73 4.70
N LEU A 558 26.59 25.63 5.30
CA LEU A 558 27.38 25.71 6.53
C LEU A 558 28.66 26.55 6.30
N ASN A 559 29.39 26.28 5.22
CA ASN A 559 30.60 27.04 4.86
C ASN A 559 30.29 28.53 4.59
N ASP A 560 29.17 28.83 3.93
CA ASP A 560 28.76 30.20 3.61
C ASP A 560 28.44 31.00 4.89
N VAL A 561 27.72 30.38 5.83
CA VAL A 561 27.39 30.98 7.13
C VAL A 561 28.65 31.16 7.99
N GLU A 562 29.61 30.24 7.95
CA GLU A 562 30.88 30.39 8.67
C GLU A 562 31.74 31.54 8.12
N LYS A 563 31.69 31.78 6.79
CA LYS A 563 32.47 32.86 6.14
C LYS A 563 31.79 34.23 6.22
N THR A 564 30.48 34.27 6.02
CA THR A 564 29.73 35.53 5.77
C THR A 564 28.67 35.83 6.83
N GLY A 565 28.32 34.85 7.67
CA GLY A 565 27.27 34.96 8.67
C GLY A 565 25.85 35.01 8.10
N LYS A 566 25.66 34.65 6.82
CA LYS A 566 24.37 34.61 6.11
C LYS A 566 24.31 33.42 5.14
N LEU A 567 23.11 32.99 4.79
CA LEU A 567 22.90 32.03 3.69
C LEU A 567 23.09 32.71 2.33
N ASN A 568 23.82 32.06 1.43
CA ASN A 568 23.94 32.48 0.03
C ASN A 568 23.09 31.54 -0.83
N ILE A 569 21.91 32.01 -1.22
CA ILE A 569 20.83 31.18 -1.80
C ILE A 569 20.75 31.36 -3.30
#